data_AF-A0A1V5GWF5-F1
#
_entry.id   AF-A0A1V5GWF5-F1
#
_cell.length_a   1.000
_cell.length_b   1.000
_cell.length_c   1.000
_cell.angle_alpha   90.00
_cell.angle_beta   90.00
_cell.angle_gamma   90.00
#
_symmetry.space_group_name_H-M   'P 1'
#
loop_
_entity.id
_entity.type
_entity.pdbx_description
1 polymer ?
#
loop_
_entity_poly.entity_id
_entity_poly.type
_entity_poly.pdbx_seq_one_letter_code
_entity_poly.pdbx_strand_id
1 'polypeptide(L)'
;MDYMRERIAKYQEETGNNYNLEATPAEGTSHRLARLDKQAYPNIMVANEAQNEEFGVPVYYSNSTQLPVDYSNDIFEILDLQDELQTKYTGGTVVHLFVGEEIKDIAAMKHLIKTICENYKLPYFTISPTFSVCPKDGYMPGKVEKCGKCQSETEVYARIVGYIRPIKQWNEGKRAEFDDRQMVSIIQDKGKSEPIMEESIEQGELI
;
A
#
# COMPACT_ATOMS: atom_id res chain seq x y z
N MET A 1 -2.90 -17.89 -8.80
CA MET A 1 -1.50 -18.16 -8.38
C MET A 1 -1.23 -19.63 -8.07
N ASP A 2 -2.26 -20.48 -8.04
CA ASP A 2 -2.13 -21.88 -7.63
C ASP A 2 -1.20 -22.68 -8.54
N TYR A 3 -1.26 -22.43 -9.85
CA TYR A 3 -0.30 -22.99 -10.83
C TYR A 3 1.16 -22.73 -10.46
N MET A 4 1.53 -21.50 -10.05
CA MET A 4 2.91 -21.18 -9.66
C MET A 4 3.32 -21.94 -8.40
N ARG A 5 2.42 -22.07 -7.42
CA ARG A 5 2.67 -22.80 -6.18
C ARG A 5 2.85 -24.29 -6.43
N GLU A 6 2.02 -24.88 -7.28
CA GLU A 6 2.16 -26.28 -7.71
C GLU A 6 3.50 -26.53 -8.42
N ARG A 7 3.94 -25.59 -9.27
CA ARG A 7 5.25 -25.69 -9.94
C ARG A 7 6.39 -25.60 -8.94
N ILE A 8 6.32 -24.66 -7.99
CA ILE A 8 7.31 -24.51 -6.91
C ILE A 8 7.41 -25.81 -6.11
N ALA A 9 6.28 -26.39 -5.70
CA ALA A 9 6.28 -27.65 -4.93
C ALA A 9 7.01 -28.78 -5.68
N LYS A 10 6.75 -28.95 -6.98
CA LYS A 10 7.45 -29.93 -7.82
C LYS A 10 8.96 -29.68 -7.85
N TYR A 11 9.40 -28.43 -8.00
CA TYR A 11 10.83 -28.10 -8.00
C TYR A 11 11.49 -28.40 -6.65
N GLN A 12 10.78 -28.22 -5.54
CA GLN A 12 11.32 -28.59 -4.22
C GLN A 12 11.51 -30.12 -4.11
N GLU A 13 10.55 -30.91 -4.57
CA GLU A 13 10.64 -32.38 -4.58
C GLU A 13 11.78 -32.87 -5.49
N GLU A 14 11.90 -32.30 -6.68
CA GLU A 14 12.91 -32.67 -7.68
C GLU A 14 14.35 -32.34 -7.23
N THR A 15 14.54 -31.20 -6.54
CA THR A 15 15.88 -30.70 -6.24
C THR A 15 16.30 -30.89 -4.78
N GLY A 16 15.35 -31.14 -3.87
CA GLY A 16 15.60 -31.16 -2.43
C GLY A 16 15.83 -29.78 -1.79
N ASN A 17 15.65 -28.68 -2.53
CA ASN A 17 15.81 -27.32 -2.02
C ASN A 17 14.45 -26.67 -1.73
N ASN A 18 14.41 -25.78 -0.74
CA ASN A 18 13.22 -24.96 -0.48
C ASN A 18 13.19 -23.75 -1.42
N TYR A 19 12.03 -23.51 -2.03
CA TYR A 19 11.76 -22.38 -2.91
C TYR A 19 10.50 -21.66 -2.45
N ASN A 20 10.50 -20.35 -2.52
CA ASN A 20 9.37 -19.52 -2.11
C ASN A 20 8.76 -18.76 -3.30
N LEU A 21 7.53 -18.29 -3.11
CA LEU A 21 6.89 -17.35 -4.01
C LEU A 21 6.87 -15.98 -3.34
N GLU A 22 7.60 -15.02 -3.90
CA GLU A 22 7.78 -13.69 -3.31
C GLU A 22 7.07 -12.60 -4.11
N ALA A 23 6.41 -11.69 -3.41
CA ALA A 23 5.93 -10.44 -3.98
C ALA A 23 7.11 -9.46 -4.10
N THR A 24 7.88 -9.59 -5.17
CA THR A 24 9.09 -8.77 -5.41
C THR A 24 8.73 -7.28 -5.34
N PRO A 25 9.54 -6.41 -4.67
CA PRO A 25 9.30 -4.96 -4.61
C PRO A 25 9.43 -4.19 -5.94
N ALA A 26 10.04 -4.84 -6.94
CA ALA A 26 10.23 -4.39 -8.32
C ALA A 26 10.66 -2.91 -8.50
N GLU A 27 11.50 -2.38 -7.61
CA GLU A 27 11.87 -0.95 -7.59
C GLU A 27 12.32 -0.44 -8.96
N GLY A 28 13.33 -1.07 -9.57
CA GLY A 28 13.76 -0.75 -10.94
C GLY A 28 13.06 -1.57 -12.02
N THR A 29 12.62 -2.78 -11.68
CA THR A 29 12.09 -3.75 -12.66
C THR A 29 10.73 -3.32 -13.22
N SER A 30 9.85 -2.75 -12.39
CA SER A 30 8.50 -2.34 -12.80
C SER A 30 8.54 -1.36 -13.99
N HIS A 31 9.29 -0.27 -13.86
CA HIS A 31 9.46 0.70 -14.95
C HIS A 31 10.22 0.12 -16.14
N ARG A 32 11.32 -0.60 -15.86
CA ARG A 32 12.19 -1.13 -16.92
C ARG A 32 11.45 -2.10 -17.83
N LEU A 33 10.67 -3.01 -17.27
CA LEU A 33 9.90 -3.99 -18.05
C LEU A 33 8.80 -3.30 -18.85
N ALA A 34 8.00 -2.43 -18.23
CA ALA A 34 6.96 -1.67 -18.93
C ALA A 34 7.52 -0.91 -20.15
N ARG A 35 8.67 -0.25 -19.99
CA ARG A 35 9.32 0.47 -21.09
C ARG A 35 9.79 -0.46 -22.22
N LEU A 36 10.44 -1.57 -21.89
CA LEU A 36 10.92 -2.54 -22.89
C LEU A 36 9.75 -3.22 -23.62
N ASP A 37 8.70 -3.54 -22.88
CA ASP A 37 7.51 -4.16 -23.43
C ASP A 37 6.78 -3.22 -24.38
N LYS A 38 6.66 -1.91 -24.06
CA LYS A 38 6.10 -0.93 -25.02
C LYS A 38 6.92 -0.81 -26.30
N GLN A 39 8.24 -0.98 -26.23
CA GLN A 39 9.09 -0.96 -27.42
C GLN A 39 8.87 -2.19 -28.30
N ALA A 40 8.69 -3.37 -27.70
CA ALA A 40 8.46 -4.62 -28.42
C ALA A 40 7.01 -4.81 -28.87
N TYR A 41 6.06 -4.33 -28.07
CA TYR A 41 4.63 -4.53 -28.22
C TYR A 41 3.92 -3.19 -27.98
N PRO A 42 3.79 -2.32 -28.99
CA PRO A 42 3.25 -0.97 -28.79
C PRO A 42 1.87 -0.91 -28.13
N ASN A 43 1.04 -1.93 -28.32
CA ASN A 43 -0.32 -2.00 -27.77
C ASN A 43 -0.41 -2.68 -26.39
N ILE A 44 0.72 -2.99 -25.72
CA ILE A 44 0.68 -3.55 -24.37
C ILE A 44 0.16 -2.50 -23.38
N MET A 45 -0.68 -2.95 -22.45
CA MET A 45 -1.23 -2.09 -21.41
C MET A 45 -0.20 -1.85 -20.32
N VAL A 46 0.02 -0.58 -19.98
CA VAL A 46 0.93 -0.12 -18.92
C VAL A 46 0.25 1.00 -18.13
N ALA A 47 0.69 1.24 -16.90
CA ALA A 47 0.27 2.45 -16.19
C ALA A 47 0.84 3.69 -16.91
N ASN A 48 0.10 4.80 -16.84
CA ASN A 48 0.44 6.08 -17.45
C ASN A 48 0.59 6.10 -18.97
N GLU A 49 -0.11 5.22 -19.69
CA GLU A 49 -0.05 5.20 -21.15
C GLU A 49 -0.39 6.55 -21.78
N ALA A 50 -1.55 7.13 -21.45
CA ALA A 50 -1.96 8.42 -21.98
C ALA A 50 -1.00 9.56 -21.58
N GLN A 51 -0.58 9.60 -20.30
CA GLN A 51 0.34 10.61 -19.80
C GLN A 51 1.75 10.47 -20.39
N ASN A 52 2.16 9.24 -20.74
CA ASN A 52 3.42 9.00 -21.42
C ASN A 52 3.39 9.56 -22.85
N GLU A 53 2.31 9.33 -23.58
CA GLU A 53 2.14 9.83 -24.94
C GLU A 53 2.04 11.36 -25.00
N GLU A 54 1.32 11.98 -24.06
CA GLU A 54 1.08 13.42 -24.05
C GLU A 54 2.24 14.21 -23.43
N PHE A 55 2.82 13.72 -22.33
CA PHE A 55 3.77 14.48 -21.51
C PHE A 55 5.10 13.77 -21.23
N GLY A 56 5.29 12.55 -21.74
CA GLY A 56 6.50 11.77 -21.47
C GLY A 56 6.61 11.26 -20.03
N VAL A 57 5.49 11.17 -19.29
CA VAL A 57 5.48 10.61 -17.92
C VAL A 57 5.94 9.14 -17.97
N PRO A 58 6.85 8.69 -17.09
CA PRO A 58 7.30 7.30 -17.07
C PRO A 58 6.17 6.28 -16.90
N VAL A 59 6.13 5.27 -17.76
CA VAL A 59 5.22 4.11 -17.64
C VAL A 59 5.75 3.10 -16.63
N TYR A 60 4.87 2.32 -16.02
CA TYR A 60 5.28 1.27 -15.07
C TYR A 60 4.23 0.16 -14.96
N TYR A 61 4.60 -0.93 -14.28
CA TYR A 61 3.66 -1.98 -13.87
C TYR A 61 3.40 -1.91 -12.37
N SER A 62 2.19 -2.25 -11.94
CA SER A 62 1.89 -2.44 -10.53
C SER A 62 2.79 -3.51 -9.93
N ASN A 63 3.20 -3.31 -8.68
CA ASN A 63 4.11 -4.23 -8.03
C ASN A 63 3.42 -5.57 -7.72
N SER A 64 3.98 -6.70 -8.14
CA SER A 64 3.44 -8.03 -7.82
C SER A 64 1.95 -8.17 -8.17
N THR A 65 1.08 -8.51 -7.21
CA THR A 65 -0.39 -8.54 -7.37
C THR A 65 -1.10 -7.38 -6.67
N GLN A 66 -0.39 -6.27 -6.42
CA GLN A 66 -1.03 -5.07 -5.89
C GLN A 66 -2.04 -4.52 -6.89
N LEU A 67 -3.08 -3.87 -6.37
CA LEU A 67 -4.00 -3.08 -7.19
C LEU A 67 -3.24 -1.93 -7.89
N PRO A 68 -3.79 -1.38 -9.00
CA PRO A 68 -3.37 -0.06 -9.48
C PRO A 68 -3.38 0.98 -8.35
N VAL A 69 -2.42 1.90 -8.37
CA VAL A 69 -2.20 2.85 -7.25
C VAL A 69 -3.30 3.89 -7.10
N ASP A 70 -4.15 4.01 -8.10
CA ASP A 70 -5.30 4.91 -8.24
C ASP A 70 -6.64 4.17 -8.23
N TYR A 71 -6.66 2.90 -7.80
CA TYR A 71 -7.83 2.04 -7.90
C TYR A 71 -8.98 2.42 -6.95
N SER A 72 -8.66 2.63 -5.67
CA SER A 72 -9.65 2.95 -4.63
C SER A 72 -9.02 3.73 -3.48
N ASN A 73 -9.84 4.52 -2.78
CA ASN A 73 -9.50 5.13 -1.50
C ASN A 73 -10.18 4.45 -0.31
N ASP A 74 -10.98 3.40 -0.53
CA ASP A 74 -11.61 2.62 0.53
C ASP A 74 -10.65 1.53 1.01
N ILE A 75 -10.31 1.58 2.29
CA ILE A 75 -9.40 0.62 2.92
C ILE A 75 -9.97 -0.79 2.86
N PHE A 76 -11.26 -0.97 3.13
CA PHE A 76 -11.85 -2.31 3.21
C PHE A 76 -12.03 -2.94 1.85
N GLU A 77 -12.37 -2.16 0.82
CA GLU A 77 -12.38 -2.64 -0.56
C GLU A 77 -10.99 -3.14 -0.99
N ILE A 78 -9.93 -2.38 -0.69
CA ILE A 78 -8.55 -2.79 -0.97
C ILE A 78 -8.21 -4.10 -0.25
N LEU A 79 -8.55 -4.19 1.04
CA LEU A 79 -8.25 -5.38 1.85
C LEU A 79 -9.01 -6.62 1.35
N ASP A 80 -10.29 -6.47 1.03
CA ASP A 80 -11.15 -7.55 0.51
C ASP A 80 -10.59 -8.12 -0.80
N LEU A 81 -10.12 -7.25 -1.71
CA LEU A 81 -9.53 -7.66 -2.98
C LEU A 81 -8.13 -8.26 -2.84
N GLN A 82 -7.39 -7.90 -1.79
CA GLN A 82 -6.01 -8.31 -1.60
C GLN A 82 -5.86 -9.57 -0.72
N ASP A 83 -6.76 -9.83 0.23
CA ASP A 83 -6.57 -10.87 1.26
C ASP A 83 -6.27 -12.27 0.68
N GLU A 84 -7.10 -12.73 -0.24
CA GLU A 84 -6.94 -14.06 -0.83
C GLU A 84 -5.65 -14.17 -1.67
N LEU A 85 -5.30 -13.11 -2.42
CA LEU A 85 -4.12 -13.13 -3.26
C LEU A 85 -2.84 -13.08 -2.43
N GLN A 86 -2.82 -12.23 -1.40
CA GLN A 86 -1.61 -12.00 -0.62
C GLN A 86 -1.25 -13.20 0.26
N THR A 87 -2.23 -13.96 0.73
CA THR A 87 -2.00 -15.22 1.46
C THR A 87 -1.41 -16.35 0.60
N LYS A 88 -1.40 -16.21 -0.74
CA LYS A 88 -0.78 -17.20 -1.64
C LYS A 88 0.73 -17.03 -1.78
N TYR A 89 1.30 -15.90 -1.36
CA TYR A 89 2.76 -15.73 -1.28
C TYR A 89 3.33 -16.50 -0.09
N THR A 90 4.47 -17.16 -0.30
CA THR A 90 5.17 -17.95 0.73
C THR A 90 6.52 -17.37 1.12
N GLY A 91 7.05 -16.43 0.33
CA GLY A 91 8.36 -15.81 0.53
C GLY A 91 8.33 -14.46 1.21
N GLY A 92 7.23 -13.74 1.04
CA GLY A 92 7.07 -12.39 1.56
C GLY A 92 6.06 -11.64 0.72
N THR A 93 5.21 -10.89 1.40
CA THR A 93 4.31 -9.92 0.79
C THR A 93 3.99 -8.81 1.78
N VAL A 94 3.40 -7.73 1.28
CA VAL A 94 2.92 -6.60 2.07
C VAL A 94 1.74 -5.95 1.36
N VAL A 95 0.69 -5.60 2.10
CA VAL A 95 -0.34 -4.67 1.62
C VAL A 95 -0.03 -3.27 2.12
N HIS A 96 -0.02 -2.28 1.23
CA HIS A 96 0.22 -0.90 1.60
C HIS A 96 -1.07 -0.09 1.66
N LEU A 97 -1.40 0.38 2.85
CA LEU A 97 -2.43 1.39 3.08
C LEU A 97 -1.73 2.76 3.15
N PHE A 98 -1.63 3.44 2.01
CA PHE A 98 -0.98 4.74 1.93
C PHE A 98 -1.92 5.85 2.38
N VAL A 99 -1.55 6.54 3.45
CA VAL A 99 -2.35 7.64 4.02
C VAL A 99 -1.65 8.97 3.75
N GLY A 100 -2.43 10.04 3.60
CA GLY A 100 -1.90 11.35 3.23
C GLY A 100 -0.89 11.89 4.26
N GLU A 101 -1.36 12.16 5.48
CA GLU A 101 -0.54 12.64 6.58
C GLU A 101 -0.68 11.76 7.83
N GLU A 102 0.02 12.13 8.90
CA GLU A 102 -0.04 11.43 10.19
C GLU A 102 -1.48 11.39 10.74
N ILE A 103 -1.90 10.20 11.18
CA ILE A 103 -3.18 9.99 11.86
C ILE A 103 -3.00 10.28 13.35
N LYS A 104 -3.61 11.37 13.82
CA LYS A 104 -3.50 11.82 15.22
C LYS A 104 -4.43 11.08 16.17
N ASP A 105 -5.50 10.50 15.66
CA ASP A 105 -6.45 9.73 16.47
C ASP A 105 -5.93 8.32 16.73
N ILE A 106 -5.30 8.17 17.91
CA ILE A 106 -4.73 6.90 18.37
C ILE A 106 -5.82 5.84 18.57
N ALA A 107 -7.03 6.24 18.99
CA ALA A 107 -8.12 5.29 19.22
C ALA A 107 -8.62 4.73 17.89
N ALA A 108 -8.83 5.60 16.89
CA ALA A 108 -9.20 5.19 15.54
C ALA A 108 -8.13 4.29 14.91
N MET A 109 -6.84 4.62 15.07
CA MET A 109 -5.73 3.78 14.58
C MET A 109 -5.74 2.39 15.22
N LYS A 110 -5.88 2.31 16.55
CA LYS A 110 -5.94 1.02 17.26
C LYS A 110 -7.15 0.20 16.82
N HIS A 111 -8.29 0.84 16.65
CA HIS A 111 -9.50 0.18 16.18
C HIS A 111 -9.31 -0.38 14.78
N LEU A 112 -8.77 0.42 13.84
CA LEU A 112 -8.47 -0.02 12.49
C LEU A 112 -7.52 -1.23 12.47
N ILE A 113 -6.40 -1.16 13.20
CA ILE A 113 -5.44 -2.28 13.29
C ILE A 113 -6.12 -3.54 13.82
N LYS A 114 -6.92 -3.41 14.89
CA LYS A 114 -7.66 -4.53 15.48
C LYS A 114 -8.63 -5.14 14.46
N THR A 115 -9.43 -4.30 13.79
CA THR A 115 -10.38 -4.74 12.75
C THR A 115 -9.67 -5.47 11.62
N ILE A 116 -8.52 -4.97 11.16
CA ILE A 116 -7.75 -5.64 10.10
C ILE A 116 -7.27 -7.02 10.58
N CYS A 117 -6.65 -7.09 11.76
CA CYS A 117 -6.12 -8.34 12.29
C CYS A 117 -7.19 -9.38 12.66
N GLU A 118 -8.42 -8.96 12.99
CA GLU A 118 -9.52 -9.86 13.35
C GLU A 118 -10.28 -10.40 12.12
N ASN A 119 -10.33 -9.63 11.03
CA ASN A 119 -11.17 -9.97 9.86
C ASN A 119 -10.38 -10.46 8.64
N TYR A 120 -9.07 -10.20 8.57
CA TYR A 120 -8.24 -10.55 7.41
C TYR A 120 -7.10 -11.50 7.79
N LYS A 121 -6.63 -12.27 6.80
CA LYS A 121 -5.55 -13.26 6.92
C LYS A 121 -4.20 -12.74 6.42
N LEU A 122 -4.14 -11.45 6.07
CA LEU A 122 -2.95 -10.79 5.54
C LEU A 122 -1.70 -11.06 6.39
N PRO A 123 -0.63 -11.60 5.79
CA PRO A 123 0.61 -11.86 6.51
C PRO A 123 1.29 -10.58 7.01
N TYR A 124 1.15 -9.48 6.27
CA TYR A 124 1.78 -8.21 6.58
C TYR A 124 1.06 -7.06 5.86
N PHE A 125 0.77 -6.00 6.61
CA PHE A 125 0.25 -4.75 6.07
C PHE A 125 0.96 -3.56 6.71
N THR A 126 0.92 -2.41 6.03
CA THR A 126 1.46 -1.14 6.54
C THR A 126 0.44 -0.04 6.42
N ILE A 127 0.37 0.85 7.41
CA ILE A 127 -0.31 2.14 7.30
C ILE A 127 0.80 3.21 7.20
N SER A 128 0.95 3.82 6.03
CA SER A 128 2.14 4.61 5.70
C SER A 128 1.79 6.06 5.38
N PRO A 129 2.12 7.02 6.27
CA PRO A 129 1.93 8.44 6.00
C PRO A 129 3.02 8.99 5.10
N THR A 130 2.71 10.09 4.42
CA THR A 130 3.71 10.99 3.83
C THR A 130 4.09 12.06 4.86
N PHE A 131 5.37 12.42 4.91
CA PHE A 131 5.84 13.51 5.76
C PHE A 131 7.00 14.26 5.09
N SER A 132 7.31 15.45 5.57
CA SER A 132 8.36 16.29 5.04
C SER A 132 9.30 16.73 6.15
N VAL A 133 10.58 16.95 5.82
CA VAL A 133 11.59 17.41 6.77
C VAL A 133 12.23 18.68 6.24
N CYS A 134 12.16 19.76 7.02
CA CYS A 134 12.92 20.97 6.76
C CYS A 134 14.31 20.82 7.41
N PRO A 135 15.41 21.13 6.70
CA PRO A 135 16.76 21.06 7.28
C PRO A 135 17.01 22.05 8.43
N LYS A 136 16.14 23.07 8.58
CA LYS A 136 16.23 24.08 9.65
C LYS A 136 15.18 23.90 10.74
N ASP A 137 13.92 23.68 10.35
CA ASP A 137 12.77 23.68 11.27
C ASP A 137 12.24 22.28 11.62
N GLY A 138 12.76 21.22 11.01
CA GLY A 138 12.44 19.83 11.34
C GLY A 138 11.19 19.28 10.67
N TYR A 139 10.54 18.33 11.36
CA TYR A 139 9.44 17.50 10.85
C TYR A 139 8.16 18.29 10.54
N MET A 140 7.47 17.91 9.46
CA MET A 140 6.17 18.41 9.05
C MET A 140 5.29 17.24 8.57
N PRO A 141 4.03 17.15 9.01
CA PRO A 141 3.11 16.15 8.50
C PRO A 141 2.75 16.42 7.03
N GLY A 142 2.58 15.36 6.24
CA GLY A 142 2.17 15.44 4.84
C GLY A 142 3.27 15.85 3.85
N LYS A 143 2.88 15.97 2.58
CA LYS A 143 3.71 16.47 1.47
C LYS A 143 3.73 18.01 1.52
N VAL A 144 4.84 18.59 1.95
CA VAL A 144 5.03 20.04 2.08
C VAL A 144 6.34 20.39 1.43
N GLU A 145 6.34 21.00 0.23
CA GLU A 145 7.58 21.24 -0.56
C GLU A 145 8.43 22.40 -0.04
N LYS A 146 7.81 23.37 0.63
CA LYS A 146 8.49 24.53 1.21
C LYS A 146 8.07 24.73 2.65
N CYS A 147 9.06 24.95 3.53
CA CYS A 147 8.79 25.19 4.92
C CYS A 147 8.06 26.52 5.13
N GLY A 148 6.92 26.52 5.81
CA GLY A 148 6.17 27.74 6.10
C GLY A 148 6.91 28.75 6.99
N LYS A 149 7.89 28.30 7.80
CA LYS A 149 8.64 29.15 8.73
C LYS A 149 9.84 29.83 8.07
N CYS A 150 10.75 29.06 7.48
CA CYS A 150 11.99 29.59 6.91
C CYS A 150 12.03 29.63 5.37
N GLN A 151 10.95 29.22 4.69
CA GLN A 151 10.81 29.16 3.22
C GLN A 151 11.85 28.29 2.51
N SER A 152 12.63 27.49 3.25
CA SER A 152 13.60 26.56 2.68
C SER A 152 12.88 25.36 2.08
N GLU A 153 13.46 24.80 1.02
CA GLU A 153 12.99 23.55 0.41
C GLU A 153 13.07 22.40 1.43
N THR A 154 12.12 21.49 1.36
CA THR A 154 12.01 20.33 2.25
C THR A 154 12.41 19.05 1.54
N GLU A 155 12.72 18.03 2.32
CA GLU A 155 12.79 16.64 1.85
C GLU A 155 11.47 15.94 2.16
N VAL A 156 10.71 15.57 1.12
CA VAL A 156 9.49 14.78 1.25
C VAL A 156 9.86 13.30 1.34
N TYR A 157 9.41 12.61 2.38
CA TYR A 157 9.61 11.19 2.62
C TYR A 157 8.30 10.43 2.47
N ALA A 158 8.36 9.29 1.78
CA ALA A 158 7.27 8.32 1.77
C ALA A 158 7.81 6.90 1.60
N ARG A 159 6.96 5.93 1.93
CA ARG A 159 7.10 4.54 1.48
C ARG A 159 6.45 4.42 0.10
N ILE A 160 7.19 3.89 -0.87
CA ILE A 160 6.62 3.57 -2.20
C ILE A 160 6.50 2.06 -2.36
N VAL A 161 7.57 1.31 -2.09
CA VAL A 161 7.56 -0.17 -2.23
C VAL A 161 7.69 -0.94 -0.92
N GLY A 162 8.49 -0.48 0.04
CA GLY A 162 8.85 -1.34 1.18
C GLY A 162 9.67 -0.68 2.28
N TYR A 163 10.17 0.53 2.05
CA TYR A 163 10.90 1.32 3.02
C TYR A 163 10.69 2.82 2.75
N ILE A 164 10.93 3.64 3.78
CA ILE A 164 10.76 5.10 3.71
C ILE A 164 12.07 5.72 3.25
N ARG A 165 12.00 6.62 2.26
CA ARG A 165 13.14 7.43 1.80
C ARG A 165 12.65 8.72 1.14
N PRO A 166 13.54 9.70 0.87
CA PRO A 166 13.15 10.91 0.15
C PRO A 166 12.64 10.60 -1.25
N ILE A 167 11.52 11.22 -1.65
CA ILE A 167 10.86 11.03 -2.95
C ILE A 167 11.84 11.23 -4.11
N LYS A 168 12.68 12.27 -4.00
CA LYS A 168 13.69 12.64 -5.01
C LYS A 168 14.72 11.55 -5.30
N GLN A 169 14.92 10.61 -4.37
CA GLN A 169 15.91 9.54 -4.54
C GLN A 169 15.34 8.28 -5.20
N TRP A 170 14.03 8.17 -5.39
CA TRP A 170 13.45 7.08 -6.17
C TRP A 170 13.70 7.27 -7.66
N ASN A 171 13.70 6.17 -8.41
CA ASN A 171 13.75 6.23 -9.87
C ASN A 171 12.48 6.87 -10.46
N GLU A 172 12.55 7.25 -11.74
CA GLU A 172 11.49 8.00 -12.41
C GLU A 172 10.13 7.29 -12.42
N GLY A 173 10.10 5.97 -12.65
CA GLY A 173 8.86 5.21 -12.62
C GLY A 173 8.25 5.12 -11.23
N LYS A 174 9.06 4.99 -10.18
CA LYS A 174 8.57 5.02 -8.79
C LYS A 174 8.11 6.40 -8.36
N ARG A 175 8.68 7.48 -8.89
CA ARG A 175 8.13 8.82 -8.68
C ARG A 175 6.79 8.99 -9.38
N ALA A 176 6.66 8.53 -10.63
CA ALA A 176 5.38 8.53 -11.34
C ALA A 176 4.30 7.74 -10.57
N GLU A 177 4.63 6.52 -10.12
CA GLU A 177 3.75 5.70 -9.28
C GLU A 177 3.33 6.38 -7.97
N PHE A 178 4.18 7.23 -7.39
CA PHE A 178 3.82 8.02 -6.22
C PHE A 178 2.90 9.20 -6.56
N ASP A 179 3.12 9.85 -7.70
CA ASP A 179 2.33 11.00 -8.11
C ASP A 179 0.91 10.63 -8.56
N ASP A 180 0.72 9.44 -9.16
CA ASP A 180 -0.61 8.95 -9.56
C ASP A 180 -1.45 8.43 -8.39
N ARG A 181 -0.79 8.18 -7.25
CA ARG A 181 -1.35 7.41 -6.15
C ARG A 181 -2.55 8.10 -5.51
N GLN A 182 -3.63 7.35 -5.38
CA GLN A 182 -4.75 7.70 -4.54
C GLN A 182 -4.48 7.29 -3.09
N MET A 183 -4.56 8.26 -2.17
CA MET A 183 -4.40 7.99 -0.74
C MET A 183 -5.70 7.43 -0.16
N VAL A 184 -5.58 6.44 0.73
CA VAL A 184 -6.75 5.86 1.40
C VAL A 184 -7.32 6.84 2.42
N SER A 185 -8.65 6.85 2.52
CA SER A 185 -9.37 7.70 3.46
C SER A 185 -9.64 6.93 4.75
N ILE A 186 -9.25 7.50 5.88
CA ILE A 186 -9.67 7.00 7.19
C ILE A 186 -10.81 7.92 7.61
N ILE A 187 -12.01 7.62 7.12
CA ILE A 187 -13.20 8.36 7.51
C ILE A 187 -13.40 8.13 9.01
N GLN A 188 -13.39 9.22 9.78
CA GLN A 188 -13.93 9.21 11.13
C GLN A 188 -15.41 8.91 11.02
N ASP A 189 -15.82 7.72 11.46
CA ASP A 189 -17.24 7.37 11.55
C ASP A 189 -17.89 8.23 12.65
N LYS A 190 -18.28 9.46 12.30
CA LYS A 190 -19.22 10.26 13.08
C LYS A 190 -20.62 9.87 12.67
N GLY A 191 -21.05 8.64 12.96
CA GLY A 191 -22.44 8.28 12.71
C GLY A 191 -22.77 6.81 12.73
N LYS A 192 -22.77 6.19 13.92
CA LYS A 192 -23.84 5.32 14.44
C LYS A 192 -23.40 4.71 15.78
N SER A 193 -23.62 5.45 16.87
CA SER A 193 -23.84 4.80 18.17
C SER A 193 -25.33 4.46 18.26
N GLU A 194 -25.72 3.28 17.80
CA GLU A 194 -26.96 2.70 18.31
C GLU A 194 -26.68 2.20 19.74
N PRO A 195 -27.50 2.56 20.73
CA PRO A 195 -27.31 2.09 22.09
C PRO A 195 -27.56 0.58 22.11
N ILE A 196 -26.56 -0.17 22.58
CA ILE A 196 -26.75 -1.57 22.97
C ILE A 196 -27.78 -1.55 24.10
N MET A 197 -28.98 -2.06 23.82
CA MET A 197 -29.97 -2.34 24.86
C MET A 197 -29.36 -3.37 25.82
N GLU A 198 -29.13 -2.97 27.07
CA GLU A 198 -28.88 -3.92 28.15
C GLU A 198 -30.11 -4.82 28.31
N GLU A 199 -29.96 -6.10 27.98
CA GLU A 199 -30.90 -7.12 28.41
C GLU A 199 -30.86 -7.20 29.94
N SER A 200 -31.98 -6.84 30.55
CA SER A 200 -32.27 -7.02 31.96
C SER A 200 -32.13 -8.50 32.34
N ILE A 201 -31.09 -8.84 33.08
CA ILE A 201 -30.99 -10.12 33.78
C ILE A 201 -31.99 -10.08 34.93
N GLU A 202 -33.09 -10.82 34.78
CA GLU A 202 -33.99 -11.16 35.88
C GLU A 202 -33.19 -11.85 36.99
N GLN A 203 -33.13 -11.22 38.15
CA GLN A 203 -32.67 -11.84 39.38
C GLN A 203 -33.73 -12.87 39.80
N GLY A 204 -33.47 -14.14 39.53
CA GLY A 204 -34.17 -15.24 40.17
C GLY A 204 -33.83 -15.28 41.66
N GLU A 205 -34.85 -15.10 42.50
CA GLU A 205 -34.79 -15.29 43.94
C GLU A 205 -34.40 -16.73 44.27
N LEU A 206 -33.33 -16.88 45.06
CA LEU A 206 -33.09 -18.04 45.91
C LEU A 206 -33.30 -17.56 47.35
N ILE A 207 -34.49 -17.87 47.90
CA ILE A 207 -34.79 -18.51 49.20
C ILE A 207 -36.32 -18.49 49.38
#